data_AF-A0A2E5JNK0-F1
#
_entry.id   AF-A0A2E5JNK0-F1
#
_cell.length_a   1.000
_cell.length_b   1.000
_cell.length_c   1.000
_cell.angle_alpha   90.00
_cell.angle_beta   90.00
_cell.angle_gamma   90.00
#
_symmetry.space_group_name_H-M   'P 1'
#
loop_
_entity.id
_entity.type
_entity.pdbx_description
1 polymer ?
#
loop_
_entity_poly.entity_id
_entity_poly.type
_entity_poly.pdbx_seq_one_letter_code
_entity_poly.pdbx_strand_id
1 'polypeptide(L)'
;MKSVIRNVLAILIGVILGMVVNMGLIIMGSKFIPPPEGINPMDAESLKNNIHLFRLKHYLSPFLGHAGGTLAGAFTASKISANYHLAFSMAIGVFFLLGGIAATQMIPAPLWYNTVDLVFCYIPMGWLGWKLSGRK
;
A
#
# COMPACT_ATOMS: atom_id res chain seq x y z
N MET A 1 -7.39 -29.71 -3.78
CA MET A 1 -5.94 -29.42 -3.60
C MET A 1 -5.40 -28.39 -4.59
N LYS A 2 -5.54 -28.57 -5.92
CA LYS A 2 -5.01 -27.61 -6.92
C LYS A 2 -5.50 -26.17 -6.73
N SER A 3 -6.77 -25.98 -6.39
CA SER A 3 -7.36 -24.66 -6.09
C SER A 3 -6.80 -24.01 -4.84
N VAL A 4 -6.53 -24.79 -3.79
CA VAL A 4 -5.96 -24.27 -2.52
C VAL A 4 -4.55 -23.74 -2.74
N ILE A 5 -3.68 -24.51 -3.39
CA ILE A 5 -2.31 -24.09 -3.72
C ILE A 5 -2.33 -22.80 -4.55
N ARG A 6 -3.19 -22.75 -5.58
CA ARG A 6 -3.35 -21.56 -6.43
C ARG A 6 -3.82 -20.34 -5.64
N ASN A 7 -4.72 -20.50 -4.68
CA ASN A 7 -5.20 -19.41 -3.84
C ASN A 7 -4.14 -18.88 -2.89
N VAL A 8 -3.35 -19.77 -2.28
CA VAL A 8 -2.21 -19.38 -1.44
C VAL A 8 -1.19 -18.59 -2.27
N LEU A 9 -0.84 -19.10 -3.45
CA LEU A 9 0.04 -18.39 -4.38
C LEU A 9 -0.53 -17.04 -4.82
N ALA A 10 -1.84 -16.93 -5.02
CA ALA A 10 -2.48 -15.67 -5.37
C ALA A 10 -2.26 -14.59 -4.31
N ILE A 11 -2.39 -14.93 -3.02
CA ILE A 11 -2.13 -14.01 -1.92
C ILE A 11 -0.64 -13.67 -1.86
N LEU A 12 0.24 -14.67 -1.88
CA LEU A 12 1.70 -14.44 -1.78
C LEU A 12 2.21 -13.54 -2.91
N ILE A 13 1.83 -13.84 -4.16
CA ILE A 13 2.22 -13.03 -5.32
C ILE A 13 1.58 -11.65 -5.24
N GLY A 14 0.33 -11.54 -4.78
CA GLY A 14 -0.34 -10.27 -4.56
C GLY A 14 0.38 -9.39 -3.54
N VAL A 15 0.79 -9.95 -2.39
CA VAL A 15 1.56 -9.23 -1.37
C VAL A 15 2.90 -8.76 -1.93
N ILE A 16 3.66 -9.66 -2.57
CA ILE A 16 4.98 -9.33 -3.13
C ILE A 16 4.86 -8.23 -4.18
N LEU A 17 3.96 -8.37 -5.16
CA LEU A 17 3.77 -7.34 -6.19
C LEU A 17 3.27 -6.03 -5.59
N GLY A 18 2.38 -6.08 -4.60
CA GLY A 18 1.93 -4.88 -3.90
C GLY A 18 3.06 -4.16 -3.18
N MET A 19 3.96 -4.88 -2.52
CA MET A 19 5.15 -4.31 -1.86
C MET A 19 6.12 -3.70 -2.88
N VAL A 20 6.36 -4.39 -4.00
CA VAL A 20 7.23 -3.89 -5.08
C VAL A 20 6.67 -2.60 -5.67
N VAL A 21 5.37 -2.55 -5.97
CA VAL A 21 4.72 -1.34 -6.49
C VAL A 21 4.73 -0.22 -5.45
N ASN A 22 4.47 -0.53 -4.18
CA ASN A 22 4.52 0.46 -3.10
C ASN A 22 5.91 1.13 -3.03
N MET A 23 6.97 0.32 -2.86
CA MET A 23 8.32 0.88 -2.77
C MET A 23 8.77 1.53 -4.07
N GLY A 24 8.39 0.98 -5.22
CA GLY A 24 8.69 1.58 -6.52
C GLY A 24 8.10 2.99 -6.66
N LEU A 25 6.85 3.19 -6.25
CA LEU A 25 6.18 4.49 -6.26
C LEU A 25 6.80 5.44 -5.23
N ILE A 26 7.14 4.99 -4.03
CA ILE A 26 7.79 5.83 -3.02
C ILE A 26 9.18 6.31 -3.49
N ILE A 27 10.00 5.41 -4.02
CA ILE A 27 11.35 5.73 -4.53
C ILE A 27 11.24 6.70 -5.69
N MET A 28 10.35 6.43 -6.64
CA MET A 28 10.14 7.29 -7.80
C MET A 28 9.61 8.67 -7.37
N GLY A 29 8.61 8.71 -6.50
CA GLY A 29 8.04 9.95 -5.97
C GLY A 29 9.07 10.78 -5.20
N SER A 30 10.00 10.14 -4.49
CA SER A 30 11.09 10.83 -3.79
C SER A 30 12.10 11.49 -4.74
N LYS A 31 12.18 11.06 -6.00
CA LYS A 31 12.99 11.75 -7.02
C LYS A 31 12.34 13.03 -7.52
N PHE A 32 11.01 13.08 -7.56
CA PHE A 32 10.24 14.25 -8.01
C PHE A 32 9.93 15.23 -6.88
N ILE A 33 9.69 14.70 -5.69
CA ILE A 33 9.41 15.45 -4.47
C ILE A 33 10.46 15.00 -3.45
N PRO A 34 11.68 15.55 -3.53
CA PRO A 34 12.73 15.18 -2.61
C PRO A 34 12.33 15.54 -1.17
N PRO A 35 12.73 14.72 -0.19
CA PRO A 35 12.58 15.10 1.21
C PRO A 35 13.45 16.34 1.50
N PRO A 36 13.15 17.09 2.57
CA PRO A 36 14.04 18.14 3.05
C PRO A 36 15.48 17.64 3.28
N GLU A 37 16.46 18.55 3.19
CA GLU A 37 17.89 18.22 3.30
C GLU A 37 18.22 17.43 4.58
N GLY A 38 19.10 16.43 4.45
CA GLY A 38 19.55 15.60 5.57
C GLY A 38 18.57 14.50 6.02
N ILE A 39 17.41 14.37 5.38
CA ILE A 39 16.41 13.34 5.72
C ILE A 39 16.56 12.13 4.81
N ASN A 40 16.72 10.95 5.41
CA ASN A 40 16.67 9.68 4.69
C ASN A 40 15.22 9.17 4.65
N PRO A 41 14.54 9.16 3.49
CA PRO A 41 13.14 8.75 3.39
C PRO A 41 12.95 7.24 3.50
N MET A 42 14.02 6.45 3.51
CA MET A 42 13.97 4.99 3.69
C MET A 42 14.21 4.56 5.14
N ASP A 43 14.45 5.52 6.04
CA ASP A 43 14.70 5.27 7.46
C ASP A 43 13.53 5.82 8.27
N ALA A 44 12.80 4.93 8.95
CA ALA A 44 11.65 5.28 9.75
C ALA A 44 12.00 6.20 10.93
N GLU A 45 13.20 6.09 11.51
CA GLU A 45 13.65 6.96 12.60
C GLU A 45 14.01 8.35 12.06
N SER A 46 14.70 8.43 10.92
CA SER A 46 14.95 9.69 10.21
C SER A 46 13.65 10.41 9.87
N LEU A 47 12.65 9.69 9.33
CA LEU A 47 11.33 10.23 9.04
C LEU A 47 10.61 10.71 10.31
N LYS A 48 10.55 9.88 11.35
CA LYS A 48 9.90 10.21 12.62
C LYS A 48 10.44 11.50 13.23
N ASN A 49 11.76 11.69 13.24
CA ASN A 49 12.39 12.85 13.84
C ASN A 49 12.20 14.13 13.01
N ASN A 50 11.98 14.01 11.70
CA ASN A 50 11.94 15.14 10.77
C ASN A 50 10.58 15.36 10.09
N ILE A 51 9.55 14.59 10.45
CA ILE A 51 8.22 14.67 9.84
C ILE A 51 7.58 16.06 9.98
N HIS A 52 7.98 16.82 11.01
CA HIS A 52 7.54 18.19 11.24
C HIS A 52 8.02 19.18 10.14
N LEU A 53 9.06 18.82 9.37
CA LEU A 53 9.54 19.60 8.23
C LEU A 53 8.74 19.32 6.94
N PHE A 54 7.87 18.31 6.94
CA PHE A 54 7.12 17.91 5.77
C PHE A 54 5.97 18.88 5.49
N ARG A 55 5.97 19.42 4.28
CA ARG A 55 4.81 20.08 3.65
C ARG A 55 3.88 19.07 2.97
N LEU A 56 2.65 19.50 2.66
CA LEU A 56 1.61 18.72 1.97
C LEU A 56 2.13 17.85 0.80
N LYS A 57 3.01 18.40 -0.04
CA LYS A 57 3.58 17.70 -1.20
C LYS A 57 4.33 16.41 -0.85
N HIS A 58 5.01 16.33 0.30
CA HIS A 58 5.83 15.18 0.66
C HIS A 58 5.00 13.95 1.04
N TYR A 59 3.71 14.15 1.33
CA TYR A 59 2.76 13.09 1.63
C TYR A 59 2.15 12.44 0.38
N LEU A 60 2.34 13.05 -0.80
CA LEU A 60 1.80 12.52 -2.06
C LEU A 60 2.47 11.20 -2.44
N SER A 61 3.79 11.11 -2.28
CA SER A 61 4.58 9.91 -2.60
C SER A 61 4.14 8.69 -1.77
N PRO A 62 4.10 8.74 -0.42
CA PRO A 62 3.62 7.61 0.39
C PRO A 62 2.15 7.29 0.12
N PHE A 63 1.27 8.29 -0.04
CA PHE A 63 -0.14 8.04 -0.40
C PHE A 63 -0.26 7.22 -1.70
N LEU A 64 0.46 7.62 -2.75
CA LEU A 64 0.48 6.89 -4.02
C LEU A 64 1.08 5.49 -3.86
N GLY A 65 2.15 5.35 -3.06
CA GLY A 65 2.74 4.05 -2.74
C GLY A 65 1.76 3.10 -2.04
N HIS A 66 1.05 3.59 -1.02
CA HIS A 66 0.08 2.81 -0.26
C HIS A 66 -1.12 2.42 -1.13
N ALA A 67 -1.72 3.39 -1.83
CA ALA A 67 -2.87 3.15 -2.69
C ALA A 67 -2.51 2.25 -3.89
N GLY A 68 -1.44 2.59 -4.59
CA GLY A 68 -0.99 1.85 -5.78
C GLY A 68 -0.49 0.44 -5.45
N GLY A 69 0.24 0.29 -4.35
CA GLY A 69 0.68 -1.01 -3.85
C GLY A 69 -0.49 -1.92 -3.48
N THR A 70 -1.44 -1.40 -2.69
CA THR A 70 -2.63 -2.17 -2.31
C THR A 70 -3.45 -2.54 -3.56
N LEU A 71 -3.68 -1.59 -4.46
CA LEU A 71 -4.44 -1.82 -5.69
C LEU A 71 -3.79 -2.92 -6.55
N ALA A 72 -2.49 -2.82 -6.79
CA ALA A 72 -1.75 -3.78 -7.61
C ALA A 72 -1.76 -5.18 -7.00
N GLY A 73 -1.52 -5.28 -5.70
CA GLY A 73 -1.57 -6.56 -4.99
C GLY A 73 -2.97 -7.17 -4.98
N ALA A 74 -3.99 -6.36 -4.72
CA ALA A 74 -5.39 -6.77 -4.66
C ALA A 74 -5.90 -7.24 -6.02
N PHE A 75 -5.58 -6.49 -7.10
CA PHE A 75 -5.87 -6.88 -8.48
C PHE A 75 -5.21 -8.22 -8.83
N THR A 76 -3.94 -8.38 -8.48
CA THR A 76 -3.15 -9.58 -8.73
C THR A 76 -3.74 -10.80 -8.02
N ALA A 77 -3.99 -10.71 -6.71
CA ALA A 77 -4.58 -11.80 -5.94
C ALA A 77 -5.96 -12.20 -6.50
N SER A 78 -6.76 -11.21 -6.88
CA SER A 78 -8.06 -11.44 -7.51
C SER A 78 -7.94 -12.14 -8.86
N LYS A 79 -7.02 -11.72 -9.73
CA LYS A 79 -6.79 -12.35 -11.05
C LYS A 79 -6.28 -13.78 -10.94
N ILE A 80 -5.35 -14.05 -10.03
CA ILE A 80 -4.67 -15.35 -9.93
C ILE A 80 -5.53 -16.36 -9.19
N SER A 81 -6.28 -15.96 -8.17
CA SER A 81 -7.08 -16.88 -7.36
C SER A 81 -8.01 -17.76 -8.20
N ALA A 82 -8.28 -18.97 -7.69
CA ALA A 82 -9.16 -19.93 -8.31
C ALA A 82 -10.64 -19.64 -8.00
N ASN A 83 -10.94 -19.19 -6.78
CA ASN A 83 -12.27 -18.85 -6.26
C ASN A 83 -12.15 -17.69 -5.25
N TYR A 84 -13.28 -17.20 -4.73
CA TYR A 84 -13.33 -16.17 -3.68
C TYR A 84 -12.56 -14.88 -4.04
N HIS A 85 -12.64 -14.47 -5.30
CA HIS A 85 -11.79 -13.43 -5.88
C HIS A 85 -11.91 -12.09 -5.16
N LEU A 86 -13.11 -11.70 -4.74
CA LEU A 86 -13.33 -10.52 -3.91
C LEU A 86 -12.68 -10.69 -2.53
N ALA A 87 -12.93 -11.81 -1.85
CA ALA A 87 -12.41 -12.05 -0.51
C ALA A 87 -10.87 -12.00 -0.47
N PHE A 88 -10.18 -12.57 -1.46
CA PHE A 88 -8.71 -12.48 -1.51
C PHE A 88 -8.21 -11.08 -1.87
N SER A 89 -8.92 -10.34 -2.71
CA SER A 89 -8.60 -8.94 -2.98
C SER A 89 -8.75 -8.09 -1.71
N MET A 90 -9.83 -8.30 -0.95
CA MET A 90 -10.05 -7.63 0.34
C MET A 90 -9.04 -8.07 1.39
N ALA A 91 -8.60 -9.34 1.38
CA ALA A 91 -7.54 -9.81 2.27
C ALA A 91 -6.22 -9.05 2.05
N ILE A 92 -5.87 -8.74 0.78
CA ILE A 92 -4.74 -7.86 0.49
C ILE A 92 -4.99 -6.45 1.05
N GLY A 93 -6.19 -5.89 0.82
CA GLY A 93 -6.57 -4.59 1.39
C GLY A 93 -6.42 -4.53 2.91
N VAL A 94 -6.88 -5.56 3.64
CA VAL A 94 -6.74 -5.68 5.09
C VAL A 94 -5.27 -5.85 5.49
N PHE A 95 -4.51 -6.68 4.79
CA PHE A 95 -3.09 -6.88 5.07
C PHE A 95 -2.30 -5.56 4.95
N PHE A 96 -2.53 -4.79 3.89
CA PHE A 96 -1.89 -3.48 3.73
C PHE A 96 -2.43 -2.45 4.73
N LEU A 97 -3.71 -2.50 5.10
CA LEU A 97 -4.27 -1.64 6.16
C LEU A 97 -3.55 -1.86 7.49
N LEU A 98 -3.28 -3.11 7.87
CA LEU A 98 -2.51 -3.43 9.08
C LEU A 98 -1.10 -2.82 9.00
N GLY A 99 -0.46 -2.90 7.83
CA GLY A 99 0.81 -2.22 7.57
C GLY A 99 0.72 -0.70 7.68
N GLY A 100 -0.38 -0.10 7.16
CA GLY A 100 -0.67 1.33 7.29
C GLY A 100 -0.83 1.77 8.74
N ILE A 101 -1.62 1.06 9.52
CA ILE A 101 -1.80 1.32 10.95
C ILE A 101 -0.45 1.26 11.66
N ALA A 102 0.36 0.23 11.41
CA ALA A 102 1.71 0.14 11.96
C ALA A 102 2.59 1.34 11.55
N ALA A 103 2.53 1.76 10.28
CA ALA A 103 3.27 2.91 9.80
C ALA A 103 2.89 4.21 10.52
N THR A 104 1.59 4.44 10.80
CA THR A 104 1.14 5.63 11.56
C THR A 104 1.64 5.67 13.00
N GLN A 105 1.89 4.51 13.60
CA GLN A 105 2.47 4.40 14.95
C GLN A 105 3.98 4.63 14.94
N MET A 106 4.65 4.24 13.86
CA MET A 106 6.10 4.42 13.69
C MET A 106 6.46 5.86 13.31
N ILE A 107 5.71 6.46 12.38
CA ILE A 107 5.96 7.79 11.82
C ILE A 107 4.73 8.67 12.11
N PRO A 108 4.78 9.52 13.16
CA PRO A 108 3.65 10.34 13.57
C PRO A 108 3.42 11.50 12.59
N ALA A 109 2.63 11.25 11.56
CA ALA A 109 2.18 12.27 10.60
C ALA A 109 0.92 13.01 11.10
N PRO A 110 0.57 14.18 10.52
CA PRO A 110 -0.63 14.91 10.87
C PRO A 110 -1.89 14.04 10.79
N LEU A 111 -2.82 14.25 11.73
CA LEU A 111 -4.05 13.44 11.84
C LEU A 111 -4.87 13.40 10.55
N TRP A 112 -4.96 14.53 9.84
CA TRP A 112 -5.67 14.60 8.56
C TRP A 112 -5.07 13.65 7.53
N TYR A 113 -3.73 13.54 7.47
CA TYR A 113 -3.04 12.67 6.51
C TYR A 113 -3.28 11.21 6.86
N ASN A 114 -3.05 10.84 8.12
CA ASN A 114 -3.29 9.47 8.59
C ASN A 114 -4.73 9.03 8.32
N THR A 115 -5.71 9.92 8.52
CA THR A 115 -7.11 9.63 8.25
C THR A 115 -7.36 9.39 6.76
N VAL A 116 -6.87 10.29 5.90
CA VAL A 116 -7.02 10.17 4.44
C VAL A 116 -6.34 8.88 3.93
N ASP A 117 -5.14 8.60 4.40
CA ASP A 117 -4.38 7.42 4.00
C ASP A 117 -5.07 6.12 4.44
N LEU A 118 -5.41 5.98 5.72
CA LEU A 118 -6.06 4.78 6.26
C LEU A 118 -7.44 4.51 5.65
N VAL A 119 -8.20 5.56 5.31
CA VAL A 119 -9.52 5.40 4.72
C VAL A 119 -9.42 5.03 3.24
N PHE A 120 -8.55 5.67 2.47
CA PHE A 120 -8.58 5.57 1.01
C PHE A 120 -7.58 4.61 0.40
N CYS A 121 -6.41 4.40 1.01
CA CYS A 121 -5.33 3.64 0.39
C CYS A 121 -5.49 2.12 0.46
N TYR A 122 -6.38 1.62 1.33
CA TYR A 122 -6.40 0.20 1.68
C TYR A 122 -7.69 -0.52 1.27
N ILE A 123 -8.76 -0.39 2.04
CA ILE A 123 -10.02 -1.09 1.78
C ILE A 123 -10.64 -0.69 0.43
N PRO A 124 -10.73 0.61 0.07
CA PRO A 124 -11.24 1.00 -1.25
C PRO A 124 -10.37 0.49 -2.40
N MET A 125 -9.05 0.47 -2.25
CA MET A 125 -8.12 -0.04 -3.27
C MET A 125 -8.17 -1.56 -3.38
N GLY A 126 -8.42 -2.27 -2.27
CA GLY A 126 -8.72 -3.70 -2.26
C GLY A 126 -9.97 -4.01 -3.11
N TRP A 127 -11.06 -3.28 -2.86
CA TRP A 127 -12.29 -3.44 -3.64
C TRP A 127 -12.10 -3.05 -5.11
N LEU A 128 -11.42 -1.93 -5.38
CA LEU A 128 -11.13 -1.49 -6.74
C LEU A 128 -10.27 -2.50 -7.49
N GLY A 129 -9.30 -3.13 -6.82
CA GLY A 129 -8.46 -4.18 -7.37
C GLY A 129 -9.29 -5.37 -7.86
N TRP A 130 -10.25 -5.84 -7.06
CA TRP A 130 -11.19 -6.87 -7.50
C TRP A 130 -12.05 -6.40 -8.67
N LYS A 131 -12.62 -5.19 -8.59
CA LYS A 131 -13.50 -4.66 -9.64
C LYS A 131 -12.77 -4.58 -10.99
N LEU A 132 -11.54 -4.10 -11.00
CA LEU A 132 -10.69 -4.04 -12.20
C LEU A 132 -10.22 -5.43 -12.65
N SER A 133 -10.18 -6.42 -11.76
CA SER A 133 -9.84 -7.79 -12.12
C SER A 133 -10.93 -8.44 -13.00
N GLY A 134 -12.16 -7.92 -13.01
CA GLY A 134 -13.26 -8.47 -13.81
C GLY A 134 -13.64 -9.91 -13.45
N ARG A 135 -13.16 -10.41 -12.29
CA ARG A 135 -13.53 -11.71 -11.75
C ARG A 135 -14.83 -11.57 -10.94
N LYS A 136 -15.75 -12.53 -11.07
CA LYS A 136 -17.01 -12.55 -10.33
C LYS A 136 -16.84 -13.08 -8.92
#